data_AF-A0A1Y5U184-F1
#
_entry.id   AF-A0A1Y5U184-F1
#
_cell.length_a   1.000
_cell.length_b   1.000
_cell.length_c   1.000
_cell.angle_alpha   90.00
_cell.angle_beta   90.00
_cell.angle_gamma   90.00
#
_symmetry.space_group_name_H-M   'P 1'
#
loop_
_entity.id
_entity.type
_entity.pdbx_description
1 polymer ?
#
loop_
_entity_poly.entity_id
_entity_poly.type
_entity_poly.pdbx_seq_one_letter_code
_entity_poly.pdbx_strand_id
1 'polypeptide(L)' 'MANQQRCRVHWMRNALAHAPARQRTAVAAMLKTIFAQESKAEAQAQWDTVADALREKQDKLGTFMDASRIRHRA' A
#
# COMPACT_ATOMS: atom_id res chain seq x y z
N MET A 1 -1.70 -17.82 -14.11
CA MET A 1 -0.97 -16.53 -13.97
C MET A 1 -1.89 -15.38 -14.36
N ALA A 2 -2.89 -15.02 -13.54
CA ALA A 2 -3.93 -14.08 -14.01
C ALA A 2 -4.54 -13.18 -12.93
N ASN A 3 -4.09 -13.27 -11.67
CA ASN A 3 -4.75 -12.57 -10.55
C ASN A 3 -3.82 -11.59 -9.82
N GLN A 4 -2.60 -11.99 -9.43
CA GLN A 4 -1.75 -11.16 -8.55
C GLN A 4 -1.32 -9.81 -9.15
N GLN A 5 -0.92 -9.77 -10.43
CA GLN A 5 -0.51 -8.51 -11.07
C GLN A 5 -1.68 -7.54 -11.24
N ARG A 6 -2.88 -8.07 -11.53
CA ARG A 6 -4.12 -7.28 -11.62
C ARG A 6 -4.59 -6.79 -10.25
N CYS A 7 -4.55 -7.65 -9.23
CA CYS A 7 -4.83 -7.28 -7.85
C CYS A 7 -3.90 -6.14 -7.39
N ARG A 8 -2.60 -6.21 -7.69
CA ARG A 8 -1.64 -5.16 -7.31
C ARG A 8 -1.92 -3.83 -7.99
N VAL A 9 -2.17 -3.83 -9.30
CA VAL A 9 -2.46 -2.58 -10.05
C VAL A 9 -3.78 -1.96 -9.58
N HIS A 10 -4.83 -2.76 -9.40
CA HIS A 10 -6.11 -2.26 -8.90
C HIS A 10 -6.01 -1.75 -7.46
N TRP A 11 -5.28 -2.48 -6.61
CA TRP A 11 -5.02 -2.04 -5.23
C TRP A 11 -4.26 -0.70 -5.21
N MET A 12 -3.21 -0.55 -6.02
CA MET A 12 -2.44 0.70 -6.12
C MET A 12 -3.32 1.87 -6.59
N ARG A 13 -4.19 1.65 -7.59
CA ARG A 13 -5.14 2.68 -8.05
C ARG A 13 -6.10 3.11 -6.96
N ASN A 14 -6.66 2.15 -6.21
CA ASN A 14 -7.57 2.44 -5.09
C ASN A 14 -6.85 3.18 -3.97
N ALA A 15 -5.64 2.75 -3.58
CA ALA A 15 -4.82 3.44 -2.59
C ALA A 15 -4.56 4.91 -3.00
N LEU A 16 -4.16 5.14 -4.25
CA LEU A 16 -3.86 6.49 -4.75
C LEU A 16 -5.10 7.39 -4.89
N ALA A 17 -6.31 6.82 -4.95
CA ALA A 17 -7.54 7.60 -4.91
C ALA A 17 -7.74 8.31 -3.57
N HIS A 18 -7.17 7.77 -2.48
CA HIS A 18 -7.20 8.39 -1.15
C HIS A 18 -6.09 9.42 -0.93
N ALA A 19 -5.12 9.53 -1.85
CA ALA A 19 -4.02 10.48 -1.74
C ALA A 19 -4.33 11.86 -2.39
N PRO A 20 -3.96 12.99 -1.76
CA PRO A 20 -4.03 14.31 -2.36
C PRO A 20 -3.23 14.38 -3.67
N ALA A 21 -3.77 15.06 -4.69
CA ALA A 21 -3.19 15.09 -6.04
C ALA A 21 -1.69 15.47 -6.06
N ARG A 22 -1.29 16.47 -5.27
CA ARG A 22 0.11 16.93 -5.16
C ARG A 22 1.06 15.88 -4.57
N GLN A 23 0.56 14.93 -3.79
CA GLN A 23 1.36 13.93 -3.09
C GLN A 23 1.30 12.54 -3.73
N ARG A 24 0.44 12.33 -4.73
CA ARG A 24 0.22 11.00 -5.36
C ARG A 24 1.51 10.34 -5.86
N THR A 25 2.43 11.11 -6.44
CA THR A 25 3.71 10.56 -6.93
C THR A 25 4.58 10.06 -5.77
N ALA A 26 4.67 10.82 -4.68
CA ALA A 26 5.44 10.44 -3.50
C ALA A 26 4.82 9.21 -2.81
N VAL A 27 3.48 9.21 -2.63
CA VAL A 27 2.75 8.06 -2.09
C VAL A 27 2.94 6.82 -2.96
N ALA A 28 2.86 6.96 -4.29
CA ALA A 28 3.07 5.84 -5.20
C ALA A 28 4.49 5.28 -5.09
N ALA A 29 5.50 6.13 -4.93
CA ALA A 29 6.88 5.69 -4.72
C ALA A 29 7.02 4.90 -3.41
N MET A 30 6.48 5.42 -2.31
CA MET A 30 6.47 4.73 -1.01
C MET A 30 5.80 3.35 -1.11
N LEU A 31 4.59 3.28 -1.68
CA LEU A 31 3.85 2.02 -1.81
C LEU A 31 4.58 1.01 -2.71
N LYS A 32 5.30 1.45 -3.73
CA LYS A 32 6.10 0.56 -4.60
C LYS A 32 7.24 -0.15 -3.84
N THR A 33 7.79 0.47 -2.78
CA THR A 33 8.88 -0.14 -1.97
C THR A 33 8.46 -1.43 -1.28
N ILE A 34 7.20 -1.55 -0.87
CA ILE A 34 6.63 -2.75 -0.24
C ILE A 34 6.80 -3.96 -1.17
N PHE A 35 6.52 -3.75 -2.45
CA PHE A 35 6.55 -4.82 -3.45
C PHE A 35 7.92 -5.00 -4.11
N ALA A 36 8.91 -4.17 -3.76
CA ALA A 36 10.29 -4.32 -4.20
C ALA A 36 11.05 -5.30 -3.30
N GLN A 37 10.49 -5.67 -2.13
CA GLN A 37 11.10 -6.62 -1.20
C GLN A 37 11.07 -8.03 -1.78
N GLU A 38 12.17 -8.76 -1.57
CA GLU A 38 12.35 -10.11 -2.12
C GLU A 38 11.71 -11.18 -1.24
N SER A 39 11.61 -10.93 0.08
CA SER A 39 10.96 -11.83 1.02
C SER A 39 9.60 -11.32 1.50
N LYS A 40 8.71 -12.26 1.84
CA LYS A 40 7.40 -11.96 2.44
C LYS A 40 7.55 -11.25 3.79
N ALA A 41 8.57 -11.61 4.58
CA ALA A 41 8.82 -11.02 5.89
C ALA A 41 9.22 -9.54 5.76
N GLU A 42 10.13 -9.23 4.84
CA GLU A 42 10.55 -7.85 4.57
C GLU A 42 9.41 -7.04 3.95
N ALA A 43 8.64 -7.61 3.02
CA ALA A 43 7.46 -6.95 2.48
C ALA A 43 6.44 -6.59 3.59
N GLN A 44 6.28 -7.46 4.59
CA GLN A 44 5.38 -7.22 5.71
C GLN A 44 5.93 -6.15 6.66
N ALA A 45 7.24 -6.13 6.94
CA ALA A 45 7.86 -5.09 7.74
C ALA A 45 7.84 -3.72 7.03
N GLN A 46 8.08 -3.72 5.72
CA GLN A 46 8.00 -2.54 4.88
C GLN A 46 6.57 -2.01 4.79
N TRP A 47 5.58 -2.91 4.74
CA TRP A 47 4.17 -2.53 4.84
C TRP A 47 3.88 -1.76 6.11
N ASP A 48 4.32 -2.26 7.28
CA ASP A 48 4.07 -1.63 8.57
C ASP A 48 4.71 -0.24 8.63
N THR A 49 5.97 -0.13 8.20
CA THR A 49 6.69 1.16 8.08
C THR A 49 5.93 2.17 7.21
N VAL A 50 5.45 1.75 6.04
CA VAL A 50 4.75 2.64 5.10
C VAL A 50 3.36 3.00 5.62
N ALA A 51 2.65 2.06 6.24
CA ALA A 51 1.33 2.32 6.82
C ALA A 51 1.41 3.34 7.98
N ASP A 52 2.41 3.21 8.85
CA ASP A 52 2.64 4.14 9.96
C ASP A 52 2.96 5.56 9.44
N ALA A 53 3.87 5.67 8.48
CA ALA A 53 4.22 6.96 7.87
C ALA A 53 3.04 7.63 7.13
N LEU A 54 2.13 6.83 6.56
CA LEU A 54 0.94 7.34 5.90
C LEU A 54 -0.18 7.67 6.88
N ARG A 55 -0.32 6.98 8.01
CA ARG A 55 -1.30 7.33 9.05
C ARG A 55 -1.05 8.73 9.62
N GLU A 56 0.21 9.09 9.84
CA GLU A 56 0.57 10.42 10.35
C GLU A 56 0.15 11.56 9.40
N LYS A 57 0.21 11.30 8.09
CA LYS A 57 0.04 12.35 7.06
C LYS A 57 -1.32 12.31 6.36
N GLN A 58 -1.95 11.13 6.30
CA GLN A 58 -3.11 10.81 5.48
C GLN A 58 -3.93 9.67 6.10
N ASP A 59 -4.69 9.99 7.15
CA ASP A 59 -5.50 9.06 7.94
C ASP A 59 -6.32 8.07 7.08
N LYS A 60 -7.08 8.56 6.10
CA LYS A 60 -7.91 7.73 5.19
C LYS A 60 -7.11 6.68 4.41
N LEU A 61 -5.87 7.00 4.03
CA LEU A 61 -5.00 6.08 3.30
C LEU A 61 -4.44 5.01 4.24
N GLY A 62 -4.07 5.39 5.47
CA GLY A 62 -3.70 4.45 6.52
C GLY A 62 -4.82 3.43 6.80
N THR A 63 -6.05 3.91 7.00
CA THR A 63 -7.22 3.04 7.20
C THR A 63 -7.45 2.09 6.02
N PHE A 64 -7.29 2.56 4.79
CA PHE A 64 -7.43 1.71 3.59
C PHE A 64 -6.38 0.59 3.56
N MET A 65 -5.13 0.90 3.93
CA MET A 65 -4.08 -0.11 4.04
C MET A 65 -4.43 -1.15 5.12
N ASP A 66 -4.86 -0.73 6.31
CA ASP A 66 -5.23 -1.65 7.39
C ASP A 66 -6.38 -2.58 6.98
N ALA A 67 -7.42 -2.04 6.33
CA ALA A 67 -8.53 -2.82 5.79
C ALA A 67 -8.11 -3.82 4.69
N SER A 68 -7.07 -3.48 3.92
CA SER A 68 -6.52 -4.37 2.88
C SER A 68 -5.76 -5.56 3.48
N ARG A 69 -5.11 -5.36 4.64
CA ARG A 69 -4.39 -6.43 5.36
C ARG A 69 -5.34 -7.49 5.91
N ILE A 70 -6.50 -7.07 6.44
CA ILE A 70 -7.53 -7.98 6.99
C ILE A 70 -8.05 -8.94 5.91
N ARG A 71 -8.18 -8.47 4.67
CA ARG A 71 -8.65 -9.28 3.53
C ARG A 71 -7.68 -10.34 3.04
N HIS A 72 -6.40 -10.27 3.40
CA HIS A 72 -5.37 -11.24 3.01
C HIS A 72 -5.05 -12.29 4.09
N ARG A 73 -5.69 -12.20 5.27
CA ARG A 73 -5.50 -13.12 6.40
C ARG A 73 -6.63 -14.14 6.57
N ALA A 74 -7.65 -14.11 5.71
CA ALA A 74 -8.73 -15.10 5.64
C ALA A 74 -8.48 -16.09 4.49
#